data_AF-A0A502JUV7-F1
#
_entry.id   AF-A0A502JUV7-F1
#
_cell.length_a   1.000
_cell.length_b   1.000
_cell.length_c   1.000
_cell.angle_alpha   90.00
_cell.angle_beta   90.00
_cell.angle_gamma   90.00
#
_symmetry.space_group_name_H-M   'P 1'
#
loop_
_entity.id
_entity.type
_entity.pdbx_description
1 polymer ?
#
loop_
_entity_poly.entity_id
_entity_poly.type
_entity_poly.pdbx_seq_one_letter_code
_entity_poly.pdbx_strand_id
1 'polypeptide(L)'
;MANAQGVKRKVTFAKETTFGVRAAKGIGKVMSRTESSLNSTFDSFSSEEIRENMQRSPSIVGFEKVEGDLKGELSAGQWSDFFAAALRGTWTEAKSPVLKKTGTGAGEKQGKLLVIPETGHTTDSFTLEDTFADIGLSRIYTGCRVSKISLDIQPNGIASIAVTFLGQKGEESQTAYFTGAQEVTQSAKVAGVNGQLMVNKTKAALVTGLKMDIDLNASSEAVLGAKYAPDVFIGTVAISGSFTMYFQDKTMIDAVRSGANLSLALRMDAESVDNGDYLTFILPGVKATSIEIDDGAKNLIQTLNFDAFPAIYDAESTIDDVLKKPTTLIIQDSLA
;
A
#
# COMPACT_ATOMS: atom_id res chain seq x y z
N MET A 1 -2.33 26.36 -28.44
CA MET A 1 -1.68 25.49 -27.42
C MET A 1 -2.65 24.37 -27.10
N ALA A 2 -2.19 23.13 -27.08
CA ALA A 2 -3.03 22.02 -26.62
C ALA A 2 -3.06 22.03 -25.09
N ASN A 3 -4.25 21.82 -24.50
CA ASN A 3 -4.40 21.68 -23.06
C ASN A 3 -4.33 20.19 -22.71
N ALA A 4 -3.50 19.82 -21.73
CA ALA A 4 -3.38 18.43 -21.31
C ALA A 4 -4.68 17.92 -20.67
N GLN A 5 -5.09 16.70 -21.01
CA GLN A 5 -6.30 16.07 -20.49
C GLN A 5 -5.95 14.91 -19.54
N GLY A 6 -6.62 14.83 -18.39
CA GLY A 6 -6.37 13.78 -17.39
C GLY A 6 -6.52 12.35 -17.93
N VAL A 7 -7.48 12.14 -18.85
CA VAL A 7 -7.72 10.85 -19.54
C VAL A 7 -6.58 10.41 -20.45
N LYS A 8 -5.70 11.34 -20.87
CA LYS A 8 -4.53 11.07 -21.71
C LYS A 8 -3.22 11.15 -20.93
N ARG A 9 -3.30 11.34 -19.61
CA ARG A 9 -2.18 11.12 -18.71
C ARG A 9 -2.04 9.62 -18.46
N LYS A 10 -0.82 9.11 -18.53
CA LYS A 10 -0.48 7.70 -18.31
C LYS A 10 0.62 7.60 -17.26
N VAL A 11 0.42 6.75 -16.27
CA VAL A 11 1.45 6.41 -15.26
C VAL A 11 2.04 5.07 -15.65
N THR A 12 3.36 5.03 -15.82
CA THR A 12 4.12 3.82 -16.07
C THR A 12 5.19 3.67 -14.99
N PHE A 13 5.42 2.47 -14.50
CA PHE A 13 6.44 2.23 -13.49
C PHE A 13 7.31 1.04 -13.84
N ALA A 14 8.52 1.02 -13.31
CA ALA A 14 9.37 -0.16 -13.30
C ALA A 14 10.29 -0.14 -12.08
N LYS A 15 10.60 -1.32 -11.55
CA LYS A 15 11.56 -1.48 -10.46
C LYS A 15 12.97 -1.14 -10.94
N GLU A 16 13.71 -0.39 -10.13
CA GLU A 16 15.11 -0.04 -10.39
C GLU A 16 16.03 -1.19 -9.94
N THR A 17 17.10 -1.43 -10.70
CA THR A 17 18.17 -2.34 -10.27
C THR A 17 19.13 -1.65 -9.29
N THR A 18 19.32 -0.34 -9.47
CA THR A 18 20.18 0.50 -8.63
C THR A 18 19.39 1.76 -8.28
N PHE A 19 19.36 2.09 -6.99
CA PHE A 19 18.64 3.27 -6.49
C PHE A 19 19.01 4.54 -7.25
N GLY A 20 17.99 5.28 -7.71
CA GLY A 20 18.17 6.57 -8.39
C GLY A 20 18.57 6.46 -9.86
N VAL A 21 18.85 5.24 -10.34
CA VAL A 21 19.16 4.97 -11.76
C VAL A 21 17.90 4.48 -12.46
N ARG A 22 17.53 5.16 -13.55
CA ARG A 22 16.34 4.82 -14.33
C ARG A 22 16.31 3.33 -14.69
N ALA A 23 15.18 2.68 -14.39
CA ALA A 23 14.90 1.31 -14.76
C ALA A 23 14.95 1.10 -16.29
N ALA A 24 15.19 -0.12 -16.77
CA ALA A 24 15.30 -0.37 -18.21
C ALA A 24 14.01 0.02 -18.97
N LYS A 25 14.17 0.65 -20.14
CA LYS A 25 13.05 1.21 -20.93
C LYS A 25 11.99 0.19 -21.34
N GLY A 26 12.37 -1.07 -21.51
CA GLY A 26 11.50 -2.14 -22.02
C GLY A 26 10.69 -2.88 -20.96
N ILE A 27 10.87 -2.57 -19.67
CA ILE A 27 10.20 -3.29 -18.57
C ILE A 27 9.09 -2.47 -17.90
N GLY A 28 8.74 -1.32 -18.48
CA GLY A 28 7.68 -0.46 -17.95
C GLY A 28 6.33 -1.17 -17.91
N LYS A 29 5.62 -1.05 -16.80
CA LYS A 29 4.24 -1.51 -16.65
C LYS A 29 3.31 -0.31 -16.44
N VAL A 30 2.18 -0.31 -17.14
CA VAL A 30 1.19 0.76 -17.09
C VAL A 30 0.20 0.47 -15.98
N MET A 31 -0.05 1.45 -15.12
CA MET A 31 -0.96 1.30 -13.99
C MET A 31 -2.24 2.11 -14.20
N SER A 32 -3.38 1.45 -13.96
CA SER A 32 -4.68 2.13 -13.85
C SER A 32 -4.74 2.92 -12.54
N ARG A 33 -5.31 4.12 -12.55
CA ARG A 33 -5.34 5.01 -11.38
C ARG A 33 -6.65 5.78 -11.32
N THR A 34 -7.04 6.16 -10.12
CA THR A 34 -8.08 7.16 -9.88
C THR A 34 -7.45 8.54 -9.80
N GLU A 35 -6.27 8.67 -9.18
CA GLU A 35 -5.55 9.93 -9.01
C GLU A 35 -4.04 9.67 -8.95
N SER A 36 -3.24 10.65 -9.38
CA SER A 36 -1.80 10.69 -9.08
C SER A 36 -1.41 12.13 -8.75
N SER A 37 -0.88 12.32 -7.53
CA SER A 37 -0.37 13.61 -7.04
C SER A 37 1.15 13.70 -7.07
N LEU A 38 1.84 12.69 -7.63
CA LEU A 38 3.30 12.66 -7.78
C LEU A 38 3.84 13.94 -8.41
N ASN A 39 4.77 14.58 -7.72
CA ASN A 39 5.39 15.80 -8.18
C ASN A 39 6.82 15.96 -7.62
N SER A 40 7.66 16.70 -8.34
CA SER A 40 8.89 17.23 -7.75
C SER A 40 8.55 18.41 -6.83
N THR A 41 8.99 18.32 -5.59
CA THR A 41 8.87 19.38 -4.58
C THR A 41 10.25 19.92 -4.24
N PHE A 42 10.29 21.21 -3.95
CA PHE A 42 11.51 21.90 -3.54
C PHE A 42 11.26 22.54 -2.19
N ASP A 43 12.17 22.32 -1.25
CA ASP A 43 12.13 23.06 0.01
C ASP A 43 12.39 24.54 -0.26
N SER A 44 11.76 25.43 0.50
CA SER A 44 12.01 26.87 0.38
C SER A 44 12.27 27.47 1.74
N PHE A 45 13.31 28.31 1.83
CA PHE A 45 13.72 28.96 3.07
C PHE A 45 13.57 30.47 2.90
N SER A 46 12.76 31.07 3.77
CA SER A 46 12.57 32.52 3.81
C SER A 46 13.47 33.14 4.88
N SER A 47 13.99 34.34 4.61
CA SER A 47 14.75 35.07 5.62
C SER A 47 13.82 35.58 6.74
N GLU A 48 14.25 35.39 7.98
CA GLU A 48 13.62 35.94 9.20
C GLU A 48 14.25 37.26 9.65
N GLU A 49 15.20 37.79 8.86
CA GLU A 49 15.87 39.05 9.17
C GLU A 49 14.87 40.23 9.18
N ILE A 50 14.79 40.93 10.31
CA ILE A 50 13.96 42.13 10.46
C ILE A 50 14.75 43.31 9.89
N ARG A 51 14.21 43.93 8.83
CA ARG A 51 14.82 45.09 8.17
C ARG A 51 13.99 46.34 8.41
N GLU A 52 14.66 47.48 8.57
CA GLU A 52 14.02 48.79 8.81
C GLU A 52 13.08 49.21 7.67
N ASN A 53 13.32 48.72 6.45
CA ASN A 53 12.44 48.95 5.29
C ASN A 53 11.17 48.06 5.30
N MET A 54 10.96 47.26 6.35
CA MET A 54 9.84 46.34 6.51
C MET A 54 9.68 45.29 5.39
N GLN A 55 10.72 45.03 4.60
CA GLN A 55 10.69 44.07 3.49
C GLN A 55 11.52 42.82 3.81
N ARG A 56 10.99 41.65 3.40
CA ARG A 56 11.70 40.37 3.48
C ARG A 56 12.65 40.19 2.31
N SER A 57 13.73 39.45 2.53
CA SER A 57 14.66 39.02 1.47
C SER A 57 14.01 38.00 0.54
N PRO A 58 14.49 37.87 -0.71
CA PRO A 58 14.13 36.74 -1.56
C PRO A 58 14.41 35.40 -0.85
N SER A 59 13.48 34.46 -0.97
CA SER A 59 13.66 33.09 -0.49
C SER A 59 14.73 32.36 -1.31
N ILE A 60 15.46 31.46 -0.67
CA ILE A 60 16.32 30.50 -1.37
C ILE A 60 15.56 29.19 -1.56
N VAL A 61 15.79 28.54 -2.71
CA VAL A 61 15.27 27.20 -2.99
C VAL A 61 16.29 26.19 -2.46
N GLY A 62 15.79 25.23 -1.72
CA GLY A 62 16.55 24.16 -1.11
C GLY A 62 16.56 22.91 -1.97
N PHE A 63 16.54 21.81 -1.25
CA PHE A 63 16.66 20.47 -1.73
C PHE A 63 15.48 20.03 -2.62
N GLU A 64 15.74 19.24 -3.67
CA GLU A 64 14.69 18.68 -4.55
C GLU A 64 14.37 17.23 -4.15
N LYS A 65 13.09 16.92 -3.95
CA LYS A 65 12.59 15.57 -3.72
C LYS A 65 11.36 15.29 -4.57
N VAL A 66 11.00 14.02 -4.70
CA VAL A 66 9.72 13.62 -5.31
C VAL A 66 8.81 13.12 -4.21
N GLU A 67 7.59 13.64 -4.16
CA GLU A 67 6.58 13.23 -3.19
C GLU A 67 5.21 13.14 -3.87
N GLY A 68 4.37 12.26 -3.33
CA GLY A 68 2.97 12.19 -3.72
C GLY A 68 2.43 10.77 -3.70
N ASP A 69 1.15 10.67 -4.05
CA ASP A 69 0.39 9.44 -3.97
C ASP A 69 0.00 8.96 -5.36
N LEU A 70 0.00 7.64 -5.53
CA LEU A 70 -0.71 6.95 -6.59
C LEU A 70 -1.93 6.26 -5.98
N LYS A 71 -3.13 6.75 -6.34
CA LYS A 71 -4.39 6.25 -5.80
C LYS A 71 -5.13 5.44 -6.85
N GLY A 72 -5.80 4.38 -6.41
CA GLY A 72 -6.64 3.59 -7.28
C GLY A 72 -7.56 2.64 -6.52
N GLU A 73 -8.11 1.71 -7.27
CA GLU A 73 -8.98 0.65 -6.77
C GLU A 73 -8.18 -0.64 -6.63
N LEU A 74 -8.44 -1.36 -5.56
CA LEU A 74 -7.74 -2.58 -5.24
C LEU A 74 -8.16 -3.71 -6.20
N SER A 75 -7.18 -4.45 -6.69
CA SER A 75 -7.36 -5.67 -7.49
C SER A 75 -6.14 -6.56 -7.31
N ALA A 76 -6.33 -7.87 -7.49
CA ALA A 76 -5.24 -8.85 -7.45
C ALA A 76 -4.25 -8.54 -8.59
N GLY A 77 -2.95 -8.67 -8.33
CA GLY A 77 -1.87 -8.48 -9.29
C GLY A 77 -1.44 -7.01 -9.50
N GLN A 78 -2.38 -6.06 -9.55
CA GLN A 78 -2.08 -4.67 -9.91
C GLN A 78 -1.05 -4.00 -8.99
N TRP A 79 -1.14 -4.25 -7.68
CA TRP A 79 -0.40 -3.55 -6.63
C TRP A 79 0.72 -4.40 -6.01
N SER A 80 0.99 -5.59 -6.58
CA SER A 80 1.87 -6.62 -6.02
C SER A 80 3.31 -6.15 -5.82
N ASP A 81 3.86 -5.41 -6.77
CA ASP A 81 5.22 -4.85 -6.71
C ASP A 81 5.35 -3.84 -5.55
N PHE A 82 4.31 -3.05 -5.28
CA PHE A 82 4.30 -2.06 -4.20
C PHE A 82 4.05 -2.70 -2.83
N PHE A 83 3.20 -3.73 -2.76
CA PHE A 83 3.08 -4.54 -1.54
C PHE A 83 4.40 -5.20 -1.18
N ALA A 84 5.12 -5.79 -2.16
CA ALA A 84 6.44 -6.39 -1.93
C ALA A 84 7.44 -5.35 -1.39
N ALA A 85 7.46 -4.15 -1.98
CA ALA A 85 8.28 -3.05 -1.49
C ALA A 85 7.90 -2.62 -0.06
N ALA A 86 6.61 -2.57 0.26
CA ALA A 86 6.14 -2.16 1.57
C ALA A 86 6.39 -3.21 2.67
N LEU A 87 6.23 -4.50 2.37
CA LEU A 87 6.56 -5.56 3.33
C LEU A 87 8.06 -5.89 3.34
N ARG A 88 8.85 -5.27 2.45
CA ARG A 88 10.29 -5.50 2.28
C ARG A 88 10.62 -6.98 2.06
N GLY A 89 9.75 -7.65 1.33
CA GLY A 89 9.78 -9.10 1.12
C GLY A 89 9.64 -9.46 -0.35
N THR A 90 9.63 -10.77 -0.62
CA THR A 90 9.47 -11.33 -1.96
C THR A 90 8.30 -12.29 -1.96
N TRP A 91 7.50 -12.26 -3.02
CA TRP A 91 6.42 -13.21 -3.25
C TRP A 91 6.96 -14.64 -3.37
N THR A 92 6.32 -15.58 -2.69
CA THR A 92 6.65 -17.01 -2.78
C THR A 92 6.14 -17.61 -4.09
N GLU A 93 6.39 -18.91 -4.30
CA GLU A 93 5.62 -19.69 -5.26
C GLU A 93 4.14 -19.72 -4.89
N ALA A 94 3.26 -19.96 -5.87
CA ALA A 94 1.83 -20.02 -5.64
C ALA A 94 1.48 -21.21 -4.73
N LYS A 95 0.64 -20.95 -3.73
CA LYS A 95 0.18 -21.93 -2.74
C LYS A 95 -1.34 -21.93 -2.67
N SER A 96 -1.89 -22.98 -2.07
CA SER A 96 -3.34 -23.04 -1.80
C SER A 96 -3.78 -21.83 -0.94
N PRO A 97 -5.02 -21.35 -1.10
CA PRO A 97 -5.54 -20.24 -0.30
C PRO A 97 -5.45 -20.52 1.21
N VAL A 98 -4.95 -19.54 1.97
CA VAL A 98 -4.86 -19.60 3.43
C VAL A 98 -6.25 -19.43 4.04
N LEU A 99 -6.97 -18.38 3.63
CA LEU A 99 -8.41 -18.26 3.85
C LEU A 99 -9.10 -18.89 2.65
N LYS A 100 -10.00 -19.83 2.88
CA LYS A 100 -10.70 -20.59 1.83
C LYS A 100 -12.11 -20.05 1.64
N LYS A 101 -12.59 -20.02 0.40
CA LYS A 101 -13.97 -19.64 0.07
C LYS A 101 -14.90 -20.85 0.18
N THR A 102 -14.44 -21.98 -0.32
CA THR A 102 -15.05 -23.31 -0.22
C THR A 102 -14.63 -23.98 1.09
N GLY A 103 -15.36 -25.01 1.51
CA GLY A 103 -15.07 -25.71 2.78
C GLY A 103 -13.68 -26.36 2.84
N THR A 104 -13.13 -26.82 1.71
CA THR A 104 -11.84 -27.52 1.67
C THR A 104 -10.73 -26.74 0.95
N GLY A 105 -11.07 -25.69 0.19
CA GLY A 105 -10.13 -24.99 -0.70
C GLY A 105 -9.93 -25.69 -2.05
N ALA A 106 -10.69 -26.75 -2.33
CA ALA A 106 -10.54 -27.54 -3.55
C ALA A 106 -11.06 -26.79 -4.77
N GLY A 107 -10.25 -26.71 -5.84
CA GLY A 107 -10.61 -26.01 -7.08
C GLY A 107 -10.45 -24.49 -7.00
N GLU A 108 -9.99 -23.96 -5.88
CA GLU A 108 -9.68 -22.54 -5.74
C GLU A 108 -8.32 -22.20 -6.34
N LYS A 109 -8.22 -20.99 -6.90
CA LYS A 109 -6.98 -20.52 -7.52
C LYS A 109 -5.85 -20.48 -6.49
N GLN A 110 -4.65 -20.90 -6.88
CA GLN A 110 -3.49 -20.74 -6.01
C GLN A 110 -2.97 -19.31 -6.08
N GLY A 111 -2.50 -18.78 -4.96
CA GLY A 111 -1.96 -17.43 -4.85
C GLY A 111 -0.61 -17.44 -4.16
N LYS A 112 0.24 -16.47 -4.51
CA LYS A 112 1.55 -16.31 -3.89
C LYS A 112 1.39 -15.65 -2.54
N LEU A 113 2.26 -16.00 -1.59
CA LEU A 113 2.31 -15.40 -0.27
C LEU A 113 3.40 -14.33 -0.21
N LEU A 114 3.16 -13.28 0.55
CA LEU A 114 4.12 -12.24 0.88
C LEU A 114 4.06 -11.99 2.38
N VAL A 115 5.23 -11.96 3.01
CA VAL A 115 5.39 -11.65 4.44
C VAL A 115 6.52 -10.65 4.63
N ILE A 116 6.57 -10.05 5.81
CA ILE A 116 7.75 -9.34 6.26
C ILE A 116 8.78 -10.40 6.69
N PRO A 117 9.95 -10.50 6.02
CA PRO A 117 10.92 -11.54 6.36
C PRO A 117 11.62 -11.23 7.70
N GLU A 118 12.13 -12.24 8.40
CA GLU A 118 12.91 -12.03 9.64
C GLU A 118 14.32 -11.48 9.36
N THR A 119 14.86 -11.78 8.17
CA THR A 119 16.17 -11.35 7.70
C THR A 119 16.16 -11.20 6.18
N GLY A 120 17.09 -10.42 5.62
CA GLY A 120 17.21 -10.29 4.15
C GLY A 120 16.14 -9.38 3.54
N HIS A 121 15.75 -8.33 4.26
CA HIS A 121 14.79 -7.34 3.79
C HIS A 121 15.22 -6.71 2.46
N THR A 122 14.27 -6.62 1.54
CA THR A 122 14.47 -5.85 0.30
C THR A 122 14.38 -4.35 0.58
N THR A 123 14.95 -3.56 -0.33
CA THR A 123 14.85 -2.09 -0.30
C THR A 123 14.63 -1.62 -1.73
N ASP A 124 13.39 -1.83 -2.18
CA ASP A 124 13.03 -1.64 -3.58
C ASP A 124 12.74 -0.17 -3.88
N SER A 125 13.29 0.31 -4.99
CA SER A 125 12.96 1.62 -5.57
C SER A 125 12.43 1.47 -6.99
N PHE A 126 11.71 2.48 -7.43
CA PHE A 126 11.01 2.50 -8.70
C PHE A 126 11.35 3.75 -9.50
N THR A 127 11.38 3.57 -10.81
CA THR A 127 11.27 4.67 -11.76
C THR A 127 9.80 4.81 -12.14
N LEU A 128 9.22 5.96 -11.86
CA LEU A 128 7.83 6.31 -12.21
C LEU A 128 7.84 7.31 -13.36
N GLU A 129 6.96 7.13 -14.33
CA GLU A 129 6.81 8.02 -15.47
C GLU A 129 5.37 8.46 -15.64
N ASP A 130 5.16 9.77 -15.65
CA ASP A 130 3.92 10.44 -16.02
C ASP A 130 4.03 10.98 -17.45
N THR A 131 3.34 10.34 -18.40
CA THR A 131 3.27 10.80 -19.79
C THR A 131 1.98 11.57 -20.06
N PHE A 132 2.10 12.75 -20.66
CA PHE A 132 1.01 13.61 -21.14
C PHE A 132 1.04 13.66 -22.66
N ALA A 133 0.35 12.70 -23.30
CA ALA A 133 0.44 12.49 -24.75
C ALA A 133 0.00 13.72 -25.59
N ASP A 134 -0.97 14.49 -25.11
CA ASP A 134 -1.50 15.67 -25.81
C ASP A 134 -0.48 16.77 -26.08
N ILE A 135 0.49 16.90 -25.17
CA ILE A 135 1.45 18.01 -25.17
C ILE A 135 2.88 17.52 -25.39
N GLY A 136 3.07 16.21 -25.59
CA GLY A 136 4.39 15.61 -25.77
C GLY A 136 5.29 15.84 -24.56
N LEU A 137 4.77 15.71 -23.35
CA LEU A 137 5.54 15.87 -22.11
C LEU A 137 5.58 14.54 -21.36
N SER A 138 6.75 14.20 -20.85
CA SER A 138 6.95 13.12 -19.89
C SER A 138 7.64 13.67 -18.64
N ARG A 139 7.19 13.26 -17.46
CA ARG A 139 7.87 13.49 -16.18
C ARG A 139 8.34 12.15 -15.65
N ILE A 140 9.61 12.05 -15.33
CA ILE A 140 10.26 10.82 -14.90
C ILE A 140 10.78 11.07 -13.50
N TYR A 141 10.40 10.21 -12.57
CA TYR A 141 10.82 10.23 -11.18
C TYR A 141 11.67 9.00 -10.89
N THR A 142 12.84 9.17 -10.29
CA THR A 142 13.76 8.08 -9.95
C THR A 142 14.00 7.98 -8.45
N GLY A 143 14.45 6.80 -8.01
CA GLY A 143 14.68 6.52 -6.60
C GLY A 143 13.40 6.56 -5.77
N CYS A 144 12.23 6.34 -6.39
CA CYS A 144 10.95 6.38 -5.69
C CYS A 144 10.79 5.13 -4.85
N ARG A 145 10.84 5.25 -3.53
CA ARG A 145 10.51 4.16 -2.61
C ARG A 145 9.09 4.35 -2.10
N VAL A 146 8.40 3.24 -1.85
CA VAL A 146 7.11 3.29 -1.15
C VAL A 146 7.37 3.78 0.26
N SER A 147 6.63 4.80 0.70
CA SER A 147 6.68 5.34 2.05
C SER A 147 5.52 4.82 2.89
N LYS A 148 4.33 4.74 2.30
CA LYS A 148 3.10 4.32 2.99
C LYS A 148 2.14 3.68 1.99
N ILE A 149 1.40 2.67 2.45
CA ILE A 149 0.22 2.16 1.75
C ILE A 149 -0.99 2.30 2.67
N SER A 150 -2.01 3.02 2.21
CA SER A 150 -3.31 3.14 2.87
C SER A 150 -4.36 2.35 2.12
N LEU A 151 -5.15 1.57 2.85
CA LEU A 151 -6.24 0.75 2.36
C LEU A 151 -7.53 1.14 3.06
N ASP A 152 -8.61 1.35 2.29
CA ASP A 152 -9.95 1.59 2.81
C ASP A 152 -10.93 0.62 2.15
N ILE A 153 -11.38 -0.37 2.93
CA ILE A 153 -12.32 -1.41 2.53
C ILE A 153 -13.65 -1.13 3.21
N GLN A 154 -14.66 -0.85 2.39
CA GLN A 154 -16.02 -0.63 2.82
C GLN A 154 -16.91 -1.84 2.47
N PRO A 155 -17.94 -2.12 3.27
CA PRO A 155 -18.73 -3.34 3.15
C PRO A 155 -19.62 -3.34 1.92
N ASN A 156 -19.92 -2.16 1.35
CA ASN A 156 -20.68 -1.99 0.12
C ASN A 156 -19.98 -0.97 -0.80
N GLY A 157 -18.70 -1.20 -1.05
CA GLY A 157 -17.88 -0.36 -1.91
C GLY A 157 -16.68 -1.11 -2.46
N ILE A 158 -16.16 -0.62 -3.58
CA ILE A 158 -14.87 -1.07 -4.12
C ILE A 158 -13.79 -0.68 -3.12
N ALA A 159 -12.90 -1.60 -2.79
CA ALA A 159 -11.78 -1.31 -1.91
C ALA A 159 -10.82 -0.32 -2.59
N SER A 160 -10.40 0.71 -1.86
CA SER A 160 -9.47 1.73 -2.37
C SER A 160 -8.08 1.54 -1.78
N ILE A 161 -7.08 2.00 -2.54
CA ILE A 161 -5.67 1.98 -2.16
C ILE A 161 -4.99 3.29 -2.54
N ALA A 162 -4.14 3.78 -1.65
CA ALA A 162 -3.23 4.89 -1.92
C ALA A 162 -1.81 4.45 -1.58
N VAL A 163 -0.90 4.54 -2.54
CA VAL A 163 0.53 4.28 -2.36
C VAL A 163 1.26 5.61 -2.38
N THR A 164 1.83 6.00 -1.24
CA THR A 164 2.64 7.21 -1.10
C THR A 164 4.09 6.89 -1.43
N PHE A 165 4.70 7.72 -2.26
CA PHE A 165 6.10 7.60 -2.65
C PHE A 165 6.92 8.76 -2.10
N LEU A 166 8.16 8.44 -1.74
CA LEU A 166 9.23 9.40 -1.53
C LEU A 166 10.37 9.03 -2.48
N GLY A 167 10.76 9.97 -3.35
CA GLY A 167 11.73 9.77 -4.40
C GLY A 167 12.84 10.80 -4.40
N GLN A 168 13.92 10.48 -5.12
CA GLN A 168 15.16 11.24 -5.09
C GLN A 168 15.12 12.44 -6.04
N LYS A 169 14.56 12.27 -7.24
CA LYS A 169 14.73 13.23 -8.34
C LYS A 169 13.61 13.13 -9.36
N GLY A 170 13.16 14.27 -9.88
CA GLY A 170 12.31 14.33 -11.06
C GLY A 170 13.02 14.97 -12.26
N GLU A 171 12.64 14.56 -13.47
CA GLU A 171 13.12 15.13 -14.72
C GLU A 171 12.01 15.13 -15.77
N GLU A 172 11.94 16.19 -16.57
CA GLU A 172 11.05 16.28 -17.71
C GLU A 172 11.73 15.92 -19.04
N SER A 173 10.95 15.35 -19.96
CA SER A 173 11.36 14.99 -21.31
C SER A 173 10.23 15.28 -22.29
N GLN A 174 10.58 15.54 -23.56
CA GLN A 174 9.59 15.67 -24.64
C GLN A 174 9.18 14.31 -25.25
N THR A 175 9.81 13.23 -24.80
CA THR A 175 9.53 11.87 -25.26
C THR A 175 9.33 10.95 -24.07
N ALA A 176 8.39 10.00 -24.23
CA ALA A 176 8.19 8.94 -23.27
C ALA A 176 9.46 8.08 -23.15
N TYR A 177 9.84 7.77 -21.92
CA TYR A 177 11.03 7.00 -21.57
C TYR A 177 10.78 5.51 -21.70
N PHE A 178 9.69 5.00 -21.11
CA PHE A 178 9.31 3.61 -21.25
C PHE A 178 8.72 3.35 -22.64
N THR A 179 9.25 2.34 -23.30
CA THR A 179 8.85 1.95 -24.66
C THR A 179 8.22 0.57 -24.61
N GLY A 180 7.05 0.39 -25.25
CA GLY A 180 6.36 -0.90 -25.29
C GLY A 180 5.71 -1.33 -23.97
N ALA A 181 5.53 -0.40 -23.03
CA ALA A 181 4.95 -0.69 -21.72
C ALA A 181 3.56 -1.32 -21.84
N GLN A 182 3.37 -2.45 -21.15
CA GLN A 182 2.11 -3.21 -21.10
C GLN A 182 1.32 -2.85 -19.84
N GLU A 183 -0.01 -2.95 -19.92
CA GLU A 183 -0.86 -2.84 -18.72
C GLU A 183 -0.48 -3.91 -17.70
N VAL A 184 -0.46 -3.54 -16.41
CA VAL A 184 -0.25 -4.51 -15.34
C VAL A 184 -1.38 -5.54 -15.39
N THR A 185 -1.03 -6.82 -15.27
CA THR A 185 -2.00 -7.90 -15.12
C THR A 185 -2.80 -7.69 -13.83
N GLN A 186 -4.12 -7.63 -13.95
CA GLN A 186 -5.00 -7.37 -12.83
C GLN A 186 -6.31 -8.14 -12.96
N SER A 187 -6.92 -8.48 -11.82
CA SER A 187 -8.28 -9.01 -11.78
C SER A 187 -9.34 -7.91 -11.94
N ALA A 188 -10.61 -8.29 -11.89
CA ALA A 188 -11.68 -7.36 -11.54
C ALA A 188 -11.43 -6.74 -10.15
N LYS A 189 -12.04 -5.58 -9.88
CA LYS A 189 -11.85 -4.86 -8.62
C LYS A 189 -12.45 -5.65 -7.46
N VAL A 190 -11.74 -5.68 -6.34
CA VAL A 190 -12.19 -6.38 -5.14
C VAL A 190 -13.01 -5.44 -4.25
N ALA A 191 -13.99 -6.00 -3.55
CA ALA A 191 -14.91 -5.26 -2.68
C ALA A 191 -15.09 -6.00 -1.34
N GLY A 192 -15.39 -5.23 -0.29
CA GLY A 192 -15.60 -5.78 1.06
C GLY A 192 -16.82 -6.72 1.19
N VAL A 193 -17.78 -6.66 0.24
CA VAL A 193 -18.98 -7.51 0.19
C VAL A 193 -18.62 -9.01 0.16
N ASN A 194 -17.57 -9.36 -0.57
CA ASN A 194 -17.14 -10.74 -0.77
C ASN A 194 -16.14 -11.20 0.30
N GLY A 195 -15.95 -10.40 1.35
CA GLY A 195 -14.91 -10.66 2.33
C GLY A 195 -15.37 -11.34 3.61
N GLN A 196 -14.48 -12.13 4.18
CA GLN A 196 -14.65 -12.71 5.50
C GLN A 196 -13.63 -12.09 6.43
N LEU A 197 -14.09 -11.35 7.46
CA LEU A 197 -13.22 -10.95 8.55
C LEU A 197 -13.26 -12.00 9.67
N MET A 198 -12.09 -12.53 10.01
CA MET A 198 -11.92 -13.39 11.17
C MET A 198 -11.29 -12.61 12.32
N VAL A 199 -11.88 -12.70 13.51
CA VAL A 199 -11.24 -12.24 14.75
C VAL A 199 -10.96 -13.48 15.60
N ASN A 200 -9.70 -13.66 16.01
CA ASN A 200 -9.24 -14.86 16.72
C ASN A 200 -9.58 -16.16 15.97
N LYS A 201 -9.34 -16.18 14.65
CA LYS A 201 -9.64 -17.31 13.76
C LYS A 201 -11.10 -17.77 13.78
N THR A 202 -11.99 -16.99 14.39
CA THR A 202 -13.44 -17.21 14.39
C THR A 202 -14.05 -16.16 13.48
N LYS A 203 -15.01 -16.55 12.65
CA LYS A 203 -15.70 -15.61 11.76
C LYS A 203 -16.38 -14.54 12.62
N ALA A 204 -15.90 -13.30 12.54
CA ALA A 204 -16.53 -12.18 13.21
C ALA A 204 -17.81 -11.87 12.42
N ALA A 205 -18.97 -12.19 12.99
CA ALA A 205 -20.18 -12.37 12.21
C ALA A 205 -20.67 -11.11 11.49
N LEU A 206 -20.15 -9.91 11.79
CA LEU A 206 -20.75 -8.66 11.34
C LEU A 206 -19.74 -7.50 11.22
N VAL A 207 -18.66 -7.69 10.47
CA VAL A 207 -17.70 -6.60 10.20
C VAL A 207 -18.21 -5.72 9.06
N THR A 208 -18.15 -4.42 9.27
CA THR A 208 -18.72 -3.38 8.40
C THR A 208 -17.64 -2.48 7.79
N GLY A 209 -16.36 -2.85 7.84
CA GLY A 209 -15.28 -2.07 7.24
C GLY A 209 -13.91 -2.37 7.83
N LEU A 210 -12.86 -2.12 7.05
CA LEU A 210 -11.46 -2.20 7.47
C LEU A 210 -10.68 -1.06 6.81
N LYS A 211 -9.98 -0.29 7.63
CA LYS A 211 -8.93 0.63 7.20
C LYS A 211 -7.59 0.13 7.73
N MET A 212 -6.58 0.15 6.89
CA MET A 212 -5.24 -0.29 7.25
C MET A 212 -4.20 0.60 6.61
N ASP A 213 -3.27 1.07 7.43
CA ASP A 213 -2.09 1.81 7.02
C ASP A 213 -0.85 0.93 7.25
N ILE A 214 -0.03 0.79 6.21
CA ILE A 214 1.31 0.19 6.26
C ILE A 214 2.28 1.35 6.08
N ASP A 215 2.88 1.81 7.16
CA ASP A 215 3.78 2.96 7.19
C ASP A 215 5.23 2.49 7.37
N LEU A 216 6.12 3.00 6.51
CA LEU A 216 7.54 2.68 6.54
C LEU A 216 8.37 3.80 7.14
N ASN A 217 7.72 4.91 7.56
CA ASN A 217 8.37 6.08 8.13
C ASN A 217 9.55 6.54 7.24
N ALA A 218 9.31 6.63 5.94
CA ALA A 218 10.36 6.97 5.00
C ALA A 218 10.82 8.42 5.21
N SER A 219 12.12 8.65 5.05
CA SER A 219 12.74 9.95 5.20
C SER A 219 13.79 10.20 4.13
N SER A 220 13.96 11.47 3.77
CA SER A 220 14.95 11.92 2.79
C SER A 220 15.70 13.08 3.42
N GLU A 221 16.94 12.83 3.83
CA GLU A 221 17.76 13.81 4.55
C GLU A 221 18.70 14.52 3.57
N ALA A 222 18.72 15.86 3.65
CA ALA A 222 19.59 16.67 2.83
C ALA A 222 21.05 16.58 3.32
N VAL A 223 21.99 16.48 2.37
CA VAL A 223 23.42 16.52 2.64
C VAL A 223 24.02 17.80 2.06
N LEU A 224 24.92 18.43 2.82
CA LEU A 224 25.56 19.67 2.41
C LEU A 224 26.28 19.51 1.06
N GLY A 225 25.96 20.40 0.11
CA GLY A 225 26.59 20.42 -1.22
C GLY A 225 25.95 19.46 -2.24
N ALA A 226 24.93 18.68 -1.87
CA ALA A 226 24.19 17.83 -2.79
C ALA A 226 22.85 18.45 -3.18
N LYS A 227 22.50 18.37 -4.48
CA LYS A 227 21.19 18.77 -4.98
C LYS A 227 20.10 17.74 -4.65
N TYR A 228 20.49 16.45 -4.63
CA TYR A 228 19.62 15.30 -4.35
C TYR A 228 20.16 14.47 -3.17
N ALA A 229 19.24 13.82 -2.45
CA ALA A 229 19.49 13.18 -1.19
C ALA A 229 20.15 11.88 -1.59
N PRO A 230 21.25 11.49 -0.94
CA PRO A 230 22.00 10.32 -1.38
C PRO A 230 21.14 9.06 -1.34
N ASP A 231 20.17 8.99 -0.42
CA ASP A 231 19.21 7.90 -0.29
C ASP A 231 17.84 8.39 0.24
N VAL A 232 16.81 7.56 0.05
CA VAL A 232 15.53 7.66 0.73
C VAL A 232 15.47 6.57 1.79
N PHE A 233 15.72 6.89 3.05
CA PHE A 233 15.73 5.90 4.13
C PHE A 233 14.33 5.35 4.39
N ILE A 234 14.23 4.03 4.49
CA ILE A 234 13.01 3.30 4.83
C ILE A 234 13.18 2.75 6.24
N GLY A 235 12.34 3.21 7.16
CA GLY A 235 12.30 2.80 8.55
C GLY A 235 11.61 1.45 8.77
N THR A 236 11.07 1.30 9.98
CA THR A 236 10.36 0.10 10.41
C THR A 236 8.98 0.02 9.78
N VAL A 237 8.56 -1.19 9.40
CA VAL A 237 7.19 -1.47 8.94
C VAL A 237 6.24 -1.38 10.14
N ALA A 238 5.52 -0.26 10.26
CA ALA A 238 4.47 -0.05 11.25
C ALA A 238 3.11 -0.28 10.58
N ILE A 239 2.26 -1.11 11.18
CA ILE A 239 0.93 -1.39 10.64
C ILE A 239 -0.12 -1.08 11.71
N SER A 240 -1.02 -0.18 11.36
CA SER A 240 -2.10 0.29 12.23
C SER A 240 -3.37 0.49 11.42
N GLY A 241 -4.51 0.61 12.08
CA GLY A 241 -5.76 0.86 11.37
C GLY A 241 -6.98 0.82 12.25
N SER A 242 -8.13 0.65 11.61
CA SER A 242 -9.41 0.52 12.30
C SER A 242 -10.29 -0.51 11.61
N PHE A 243 -10.99 -1.35 12.36
CA PHE A 243 -12.07 -2.16 11.83
C PHE A 243 -13.39 -1.82 12.51
N THR A 244 -14.49 -1.96 11.80
CA THR A 244 -15.82 -1.70 12.33
C THR A 244 -16.63 -2.98 12.37
N MET A 245 -17.44 -3.16 13.40
CA MET A 245 -18.36 -4.28 13.50
C MET A 245 -19.63 -3.91 14.27
N TYR A 246 -20.71 -4.68 14.17
CA TYR A 246 -21.87 -4.43 15.03
C TYR A 246 -21.53 -4.69 16.50
N PHE A 247 -22.08 -3.87 17.39
CA PHE A 247 -21.94 -4.02 18.83
C PHE A 247 -22.90 -5.09 19.34
N GLN A 248 -22.38 -6.29 19.62
CA GLN A 248 -23.18 -7.45 20.04
C GLN A 248 -23.02 -7.76 21.53
N ASP A 249 -21.80 -7.67 22.05
CA ASP A 249 -21.47 -8.02 23.43
C ASP A 249 -20.28 -7.21 23.97
N LYS A 250 -19.90 -7.46 25.23
CA LYS A 250 -18.77 -6.81 25.89
C LYS A 250 -17.40 -7.38 25.51
N THR A 251 -17.31 -8.40 24.64
CA THR A 251 -16.07 -9.13 24.37
C THR A 251 -14.98 -8.23 23.82
N MET A 252 -15.33 -7.33 22.90
CA MET A 252 -14.39 -6.37 22.31
C MET A 252 -14.00 -5.25 23.28
N ILE A 253 -14.92 -4.84 24.17
CA ILE A 253 -14.61 -3.91 25.27
C ILE A 253 -13.58 -4.54 26.22
N ASP A 254 -13.80 -5.80 26.60
CA ASP A 254 -12.89 -6.54 27.47
C ASP A 254 -11.53 -6.77 26.78
N ALA A 255 -11.52 -7.03 25.48
CA ALA A 255 -10.29 -7.17 24.69
C ALA A 255 -9.43 -5.89 24.72
N VAL A 256 -10.06 -4.71 24.56
CA VAL A 256 -9.36 -3.42 24.68
C VAL A 256 -8.87 -3.21 26.12
N ARG A 257 -9.73 -3.42 27.13
CA ARG A 257 -9.38 -3.19 28.55
C ARG A 257 -8.27 -4.10 29.06
N SER A 258 -8.21 -5.33 28.57
CA SER A 258 -7.18 -6.30 28.95
C SER A 258 -5.94 -6.27 28.06
N GLY A 259 -5.96 -5.51 26.95
CA GLY A 259 -4.89 -5.51 25.96
C GLY A 259 -4.68 -6.89 25.32
N ALA A 260 -5.78 -7.62 25.09
CA ALA A 260 -5.76 -8.97 24.54
C ALA A 260 -5.17 -9.01 23.13
N ASN A 261 -4.42 -10.07 22.84
CA ASN A 261 -3.94 -10.34 21.49
C ASN A 261 -5.10 -10.87 20.65
N LEU A 262 -5.33 -10.22 19.51
CA LEU A 262 -6.31 -10.63 18.51
C LEU A 262 -5.62 -11.03 17.21
N SER A 263 -6.29 -11.76 16.33
CA SER A 263 -5.88 -11.91 14.91
C SER A 263 -6.92 -11.26 14.02
N LEU A 264 -6.51 -10.69 12.88
CA LEU A 264 -7.41 -10.17 11.86
C LEU A 264 -7.12 -10.83 10.52
N ALA A 265 -8.12 -11.28 9.77
CA ALA A 265 -7.88 -11.77 8.42
C ALA A 265 -9.05 -11.43 7.52
N LEU A 266 -8.78 -10.84 6.35
CA LEU A 266 -9.73 -10.45 5.33
C LEU A 266 -9.32 -11.10 4.00
N ARG A 267 -10.18 -11.97 3.46
CA ARG A 267 -10.13 -12.36 2.04
C ARG A 267 -11.09 -11.48 1.26
N MET A 268 -10.80 -11.15 0.00
CA MET A 268 -11.76 -10.54 -0.93
C MET A 268 -11.65 -11.24 -2.29
N ASP A 269 -12.76 -11.75 -2.79
CA ASP A 269 -12.84 -12.40 -4.10
C ASP A 269 -13.27 -11.40 -5.18
N ALA A 270 -12.54 -11.36 -6.30
CA ALA A 270 -12.86 -10.55 -7.46
C ALA A 270 -14.07 -11.10 -8.23
N GLU A 271 -14.33 -12.40 -8.11
CA GLU A 271 -15.40 -13.11 -8.83
C GLU A 271 -16.11 -14.13 -7.94
N SER A 272 -17.34 -14.50 -8.33
CA SER A 272 -18.15 -15.48 -7.60
C SER A 272 -17.76 -16.94 -7.89
N VAL A 273 -16.95 -17.22 -8.91
CA VAL A 273 -16.48 -18.57 -9.23
C VAL A 273 -15.40 -19.05 -8.24
N ASP A 274 -15.24 -20.36 -8.07
CA ASP A 274 -14.30 -20.92 -7.08
C ASP A 274 -12.84 -20.73 -7.51
N ASN A 275 -12.52 -20.88 -8.81
CA ASN A 275 -11.21 -20.61 -9.38
C ASN A 275 -11.00 -19.11 -9.73
N GLY A 276 -11.75 -18.22 -9.07
CA GLY A 276 -11.68 -16.78 -9.28
C GLY A 276 -10.43 -16.17 -8.64
N ASP A 277 -10.08 -14.97 -9.09
CA ASP A 277 -9.00 -14.19 -8.48
C ASP A 277 -9.41 -13.63 -7.12
N TYR A 278 -8.43 -13.52 -6.21
CA TYR A 278 -8.65 -13.02 -4.86
C TYR A 278 -7.41 -12.33 -4.29
N LEU A 279 -7.64 -11.53 -3.27
CA LEU A 279 -6.61 -10.89 -2.45
C LEU A 279 -6.95 -11.10 -0.97
N THR A 280 -5.97 -11.55 -0.20
CA THR A 280 -6.13 -11.81 1.23
C THR A 280 -5.10 -11.01 2.03
N PHE A 281 -5.54 -10.38 3.12
CA PHE A 281 -4.70 -9.76 4.13
C PHE A 281 -4.91 -10.48 5.45
N ILE A 282 -3.82 -10.83 6.14
CA ILE A 282 -3.86 -11.52 7.42
C ILE A 282 -2.89 -10.83 8.36
N LEU A 283 -3.41 -10.28 9.45
CA LEU A 283 -2.65 -9.74 10.57
C LEU A 283 -2.66 -10.81 11.67
N PRO A 284 -1.55 -11.55 11.86
CA PRO A 284 -1.53 -12.66 12.82
C PRO A 284 -1.70 -12.20 14.27
N GLY A 285 -1.23 -10.98 14.57
CA GLY A 285 -1.33 -10.35 15.89
C GLY A 285 -1.72 -8.89 15.76
N VAL A 286 -2.83 -8.51 16.39
CA VAL A 286 -3.29 -7.13 16.56
C VAL A 286 -3.73 -6.90 18.00
N LYS A 287 -3.54 -5.69 18.51
CA LYS A 287 -4.15 -5.24 19.77
C LYS A 287 -5.12 -4.12 19.46
N ALA A 288 -6.35 -4.25 19.92
CA ALA A 288 -7.29 -3.15 19.87
C ALA A 288 -6.92 -2.11 20.94
N THR A 289 -6.73 -0.86 20.53
CA THR A 289 -6.24 0.24 21.38
C THR A 289 -7.35 1.15 21.86
N SER A 290 -8.43 1.25 21.09
CA SER A 290 -9.63 2.00 21.47
C SER A 290 -10.88 1.35 20.89
N ILE A 291 -12.01 1.73 21.46
CA ILE A 291 -13.34 1.35 20.99
C ILE A 291 -14.27 2.55 21.08
N GLU A 292 -14.94 2.85 19.97
CA GLU A 292 -15.97 3.88 19.87
C GLU A 292 -17.28 3.24 19.41
N ILE A 293 -18.40 3.59 20.05
CA ILE A 293 -19.73 3.05 19.69
C ILE A 293 -20.57 4.20 19.15
N ASP A 294 -21.06 4.05 17.93
CA ASP A 294 -21.96 4.99 17.27
C ASP A 294 -23.41 4.77 17.74
N ASP A 295 -23.99 5.78 18.40
CA ASP A 295 -25.36 5.79 18.97
C ASP A 295 -26.40 6.43 18.02
N GLY A 296 -26.14 6.42 16.71
CA GLY A 296 -27.16 6.82 15.74
C GLY A 296 -28.40 5.92 15.79
N ALA A 297 -29.54 6.43 15.29
CA ALA A 297 -30.81 5.69 15.19
C ALA A 297 -30.77 4.57 14.11
N LYS A 298 -29.86 3.62 14.29
CA LYS A 298 -29.51 2.46 13.45
C LYS A 298 -28.93 1.36 14.35
N ASN A 299 -28.57 0.21 13.79
CA ASN A 299 -27.82 -0.78 14.55
C ASN A 299 -26.50 -0.16 15.04
N LEU A 300 -26.19 -0.33 16.32
CA LEU A 300 -24.99 0.19 16.93
C LEU A 300 -23.75 -0.45 16.28
N ILE A 301 -22.87 0.39 15.75
CA ILE A 301 -21.58 -0.02 15.17
C ILE A 301 -20.49 0.39 16.15
N GLN A 302 -19.59 -0.53 16.45
CA GLN A 302 -18.36 -0.26 17.18
C GLN A 302 -17.19 -0.14 16.19
N THR A 303 -16.39 0.90 16.35
CA THR A 303 -15.12 1.12 15.64
C THR A 303 -13.98 0.80 16.60
N LEU A 304 -13.11 -0.13 16.21
CA LEU A 304 -11.92 -0.50 16.97
C LEU A 304 -10.67 -0.08 16.22
N ASN A 305 -9.90 0.82 16.83
CA ASN A 305 -8.55 1.11 16.35
C ASN A 305 -7.61 0.01 16.82
N PHE A 306 -6.64 -0.35 16.00
CA PHE A 306 -5.68 -1.40 16.31
C PHE A 306 -4.26 -1.04 15.89
N ASP A 307 -3.31 -1.63 16.61
CA ASP A 307 -1.91 -1.73 16.22
C ASP A 307 -1.57 -3.20 16.00
N ALA A 308 -0.89 -3.50 14.89
CA ALA A 308 -0.45 -4.85 14.57
C ALA A 308 1.00 -5.09 15.02
N PHE A 309 1.31 -6.34 15.35
CA PHE A 309 2.64 -6.74 15.79
C PHE A 309 3.01 -8.13 15.23
N PRO A 310 4.31 -8.48 15.16
CA PRO A 310 4.72 -9.79 14.67
C PRO A 310 4.15 -10.92 15.52
N ALA A 311 3.45 -11.85 14.88
CA ALA A 311 2.99 -13.08 15.49
C ALA A 311 2.99 -14.22 14.47
N ILE A 312 2.94 -15.46 14.97
CA ILE A 312 2.84 -16.64 14.13
C ILE A 312 1.37 -16.89 13.81
N TYR A 313 1.01 -16.92 12.53
CA TYR A 313 -0.37 -17.15 12.13
C TYR A 313 -0.78 -18.62 12.34
N ASP A 314 0.01 -19.55 11.81
CA ASP A 314 -0.29 -20.97 11.85
C ASP A 314 0.99 -21.80 11.98
N ALA A 315 1.35 -22.11 13.23
CA ALA A 315 2.56 -22.89 13.57
C ALA A 315 2.52 -24.33 13.05
N GLU A 316 1.32 -24.87 12.81
CA GLU A 316 1.10 -26.24 12.31
C GLU A 316 0.76 -26.27 10.82
N SER A 317 0.94 -25.14 10.12
CA SER A 317 0.59 -24.98 8.70
C SER A 317 1.15 -26.11 7.83
N THR A 318 0.25 -26.69 7.03
CA THR A 318 0.60 -27.62 5.94
C THR A 318 0.61 -26.94 4.57
N ILE A 319 0.23 -25.66 4.51
CA ILE A 319 0.13 -24.87 3.27
C ILE A 319 1.51 -24.37 2.86
N ASP A 320 2.19 -23.70 3.79
CA ASP A 320 3.53 -23.16 3.62
C ASP A 320 4.22 -22.90 4.97
N ASP A 321 5.55 -23.02 5.00
CA ASP A 321 6.38 -22.75 6.18
C ASP A 321 6.46 -21.26 6.53
N VAL A 322 6.17 -20.36 5.58
CA VAL A 322 6.14 -18.92 5.85
C VAL A 322 5.07 -18.55 6.89
N LEU A 323 4.00 -19.33 6.99
CA LEU A 323 2.92 -19.11 7.98
C LEU A 323 3.34 -19.51 9.41
N LYS A 324 4.43 -20.27 9.54
CA LYS A 324 5.00 -20.72 10.81
C LYS A 324 5.96 -19.70 11.43
N LYS A 325 6.28 -18.63 10.70
CA LYS A 325 7.24 -17.61 11.11
C LYS A 325 6.52 -16.36 11.63
N PRO A 326 7.13 -15.63 12.58
CA PRO A 326 6.55 -14.39 13.07
C PRO A 326 6.56 -13.32 11.95
N THR A 327 5.41 -12.71 11.70
CA THR A 327 5.26 -11.57 10.77
C THR A 327 4.07 -10.72 11.21
N THR A 328 4.11 -9.42 10.91
CA THR A 328 3.01 -8.49 11.25
C THR A 328 1.87 -8.59 10.25
N LEU A 329 2.16 -8.86 8.98
CA LEU A 329 1.18 -8.97 7.90
C LEU A 329 1.59 -10.09 6.94
N ILE A 330 0.59 -10.80 6.45
CA ILE A 330 0.68 -11.78 5.38
C ILE A 330 -0.30 -11.34 4.30
N ILE A 331 0.16 -11.25 3.06
CA ILE A 331 -0.68 -11.00 1.89
C ILE A 331 -0.67 -12.26 1.03
N GLN A 332 -1.85 -12.66 0.55
CA GLN A 332 -1.97 -13.67 -0.49
C GLN A 332 -2.67 -13.09 -1.71
N ASP A 333 -2.01 -13.13 -2.86
CA ASP A 333 -2.51 -12.57 -4.12
C ASP A 333 -2.46 -13.65 -5.21
N SER A 334 -3.59 -13.87 -5.89
CA SER A 334 -3.72 -14.87 -6.96
C SER A 334 -3.05 -14.49 -8.28
N LEU A 335 -2.61 -13.24 -8.45
CA LEU A 335 -2.00 -12.70 -9.68
C LEU A 335 -0.64 -11.99 -9.47
N ALA A 336 -0.07 -12.05 -8.26
CA ALA A 336 1.29 -11.57 -7.99
C ALA A 336 2.37 -12.37 -8.75
#